data_AF-A0A377JXE5-F1
#
_entry.id   AF-A0A377JXE5-F1
#
_cell.length_a   1.000
_cell.length_b   1.000
_cell.length_c   1.000
_cell.angle_alpha   90.00
_cell.angle_beta   90.00
_cell.angle_gamma   90.00
#
_symmetry.space_group_name_H-M   'P 1'
#
loop_
_entity.id
_entity.type
_entity.pdbx_description
1 polymer ?
#
loop_
_entity_poly.entity_id
_entity_poly.type
_entity_poly.pdbx_seq_one_letter_code
_entity_poly.pdbx_strand_id
1 'polypeptide(L)' 'MKWHNLIDDIRFADVRRKMHDALLDYMDKIRDPFRSYQWSLRPWRKDARPRWMGGVSSTPTRWLFASGTRL' A
#
# COMPACT_ATOMS: atom_id res chain seq x y z
N MET A 1 -26.89 -13.73 -18.71
CA MET A 1 -25.50 -13.53 -19.19
C MET A 1 -24.59 -13.47 -17.97
N LYS A 2 -23.72 -14.46 -17.77
CA LYS A 2 -22.82 -14.52 -16.61
C LYS A 2 -21.43 -14.03 -17.05
N TRP A 3 -20.89 -13.07 -16.32
CA TRP A 3 -19.55 -12.56 -16.57
C TRP A 3 -18.52 -13.55 -16.03
N HIS A 4 -17.57 -13.94 -16.87
CA HIS A 4 -16.50 -14.85 -16.47
C HIS A 4 -15.33 -14.03 -15.92
N ASN A 5 -15.13 -14.07 -14.60
CA ASN A 5 -13.97 -13.46 -13.98
C ASN A 5 -12.73 -14.32 -14.28
N LEU A 6 -11.73 -13.72 -14.95
CA LEU A 6 -10.49 -14.38 -15.35
C LEU A 6 -9.37 -14.19 -14.33
N ILE A 7 -9.66 -13.65 -13.15
CA ILE A 7 -8.62 -13.31 -12.17
C ILE A 7 -7.86 -14.52 -11.63
N ASP A 8 -8.41 -15.73 -11.71
CA ASP A 8 -7.74 -16.96 -11.25
C ASP A 8 -7.14 -17.78 -12.40
N ASP A 9 -7.35 -17.36 -13.65
CA ASP A 9 -6.81 -18.04 -14.82
C ASP A 9 -5.29 -17.86 -14.89
N ILE A 10 -4.57 -18.98 -15.00
CA ILE A 10 -3.10 -19.02 -15.01
C ILE A 10 -2.54 -18.33 -16.25
N ARG A 11 -3.27 -18.31 -17.38
CA ARG A 11 -2.83 -17.69 -18.64
C ARG A 11 -2.62 -16.18 -18.50
N PHE A 12 -3.30 -15.56 -17.53
CA PHE A 12 -3.21 -14.12 -17.27
C PHE A 12 -2.44 -13.79 -15.99
N ALA A 13 -1.76 -14.78 -15.38
CA ALA A 13 -1.05 -14.58 -14.12
C ALA A 13 0.00 -13.46 -14.19
N ASP A 14 0.74 -13.37 -15.30
CA ASP A 14 1.77 -12.35 -15.49
C ASP A 14 1.19 -10.95 -15.67
N VAL A 15 0.10 -10.82 -16.44
CA VAL A 15 -0.58 -9.54 -16.65
C VAL A 15 -1.21 -9.07 -15.33
N ARG A 16 -1.89 -9.98 -14.62
CA ARG A 16 -2.47 -9.73 -13.30
C ARG A 16 -1.42 -9.25 -12.31
N ARG A 17 -0.26 -9.92 -12.27
CA ARG A 17 0.90 -9.55 -11.44
C ARG A 17 1.38 -8.13 -11.76
N LYS A 18 1.62 -7.82 -13.04
CA LYS A 18 2.07 -6.49 -13.46
C LYS A 18 1.09 -5.38 -13.08
N MET A 19 -0.20 -5.60 -13.30
CA MET A 19 -1.24 -4.64 -12.92
C MET A 19 -1.34 -4.46 -11.40
N HIS A 20 -1.20 -5.56 -10.64
CA HIS A 20 -1.19 -5.50 -9.19
C HIS A 20 0.02 -4.74 -8.64
N ASP A 21 1.20 -4.95 -9.22
CA ASP A 21 2.40 -4.21 -8.86
C ASP A 21 2.24 -2.70 -9.15
N ALA A 22 1.71 -2.33 -10.32
CA ALA A 22 1.45 -0.94 -10.67
C ALA A 22 0.42 -0.28 -9.73
N LEU A 23 -0.65 -1.01 -9.35
CA LEU A 23 -1.64 -0.53 -8.40
C LEU A 23 -1.01 -0.28 -7.03
N LEU A 24 -0.23 -1.24 -6.53
CA LEU A 24 0.46 -1.10 -5.26
C LEU A 24 1.48 0.04 -5.28
N ASP A 25 2.19 0.26 -6.37
CA ASP A 25 3.10 1.40 -6.50
C ASP A 25 2.35 2.74 -6.44
N TYR A 26 1.22 2.83 -7.15
CA TYR A 26 0.37 4.02 -7.10
C TYR A 26 -0.19 4.30 -5.70
N MET A 27 -0.63 3.27 -4.98
CA MET A 27 -1.09 3.40 -3.59
C MET A 27 0.05 3.88 -2.66
N ASP A 28 1.31 3.58 -2.97
CA ASP A 28 2.46 4.06 -2.20
C ASP A 28 2.68 5.54 -2.43
N LYS A 29 2.61 5.93 -3.72
CA LYS A 29 2.82 7.29 -4.17
C LYS A 29 1.84 8.27 -3.51
N ILE A 30 0.57 7.90 -3.41
CA ILE A 30 -0.45 8.75 -2.78
C ILE A 30 -0.54 8.55 -1.25
N ARG A 31 0.24 7.63 -0.68
CA ARG A 31 0.14 7.18 0.71
C ARG A 31 -1.29 6.87 1.12
N ASP A 32 -1.92 6.00 0.34
CA ASP A 32 -3.32 5.62 0.52
C ASP A 32 -3.55 5.07 1.95
N PRO A 33 -4.41 5.71 2.77
CA PRO A 33 -4.75 5.23 4.10
C PRO A 33 -5.43 3.86 4.10
N PHE A 34 -6.08 3.47 3.00
CA PHE A 34 -6.75 2.18 2.86
C PHE A 34 -5.84 1.06 2.36
N ARG A 35 -4.61 1.41 1.97
CA ARG A 35 -3.59 0.39 1.71
C ARG A 35 -3.37 -0.36 3.01
N SER A 36 -3.67 -1.65 2.98
CA SER A 36 -3.52 -2.55 4.13
C SER A 36 -2.64 -3.73 3.74
N TYR A 37 -2.00 -4.37 4.72
CA TYR A 37 -1.14 -5.54 4.54
C TYR A 37 -1.77 -6.63 3.64
N GLN A 38 -3.06 -6.88 3.83
CA GLN A 38 -3.83 -7.87 3.07
C GLN A 38 -3.85 -7.61 1.56
N TRP A 39 -3.66 -6.36 1.10
CA TRP A 39 -3.60 -6.02 -0.32
C TRP A 39 -2.40 -6.65 -1.04
N SER A 40 -1.32 -6.89 -0.32
CA SER A 40 -0.12 -7.54 -0.89
C SER A 40 -0.24 -9.07 -0.87
N LEU A 41 -1.03 -9.64 0.05
CA LEU A 41 -1.15 -11.09 0.26
C LEU A 41 -2.40 -11.69 -0.40
N ARG A 42 -2.48 -11.64 -1.73
CA ARG A 42 -3.58 -12.31 -2.44
C ARG A 42 -3.31 -13.82 -2.58
N PRO A 43 -4.33 -14.70 -2.48
CA PRO A 43 -4.14 -16.15 -2.59
C PRO A 43 -3.47 -16.60 -3.89
N TRP A 44 -3.74 -15.88 -4.98
CA TRP A 44 -3.14 -16.10 -6.30
C TRP A 44 -1.71 -15.54 -6.44
N ARG A 45 -1.18 -14.83 -5.43
CA ARG A 45 0.14 -14.20 -5.41
C ARG A 45 0.99 -14.69 -4.23
N LYS A 46 1.35 -15.97 -4.26
CA LYS A 46 2.12 -16.64 -3.19
C LYS A 46 3.53 -16.09 -3.00
N ASP A 47 4.06 -15.38 -3.98
CA ASP A 47 5.42 -14.85 -3.99
C ASP A 47 5.50 -13.36 -3.61
N ALA A 48 4.36 -12.69 -3.41
CA ALA A 48 4.35 -11.32 -2.94
C ALA A 48 4.83 -11.26 -1.49
N ARG A 49 5.95 -10.57 -1.27
CA ARG A 49 6.39 -10.23 0.07
C ARG A 49 5.58 -9.05 0.56
N PRO A 50 5.00 -9.13 1.77
CA PRO A 50 4.33 -7.99 2.33
C PRO A 50 5.35 -6.87 2.57
N ARG A 51 5.04 -5.68 2.07
CA ARG A 51 5.86 -4.49 2.31
C ARG A 51 5.28 -3.75 3.51
N TRP A 52 6.11 -3.52 4.54
CA TRP A 52 5.73 -2.69 5.67
C TRP A 52 5.50 -1.26 5.17
N MET A 53 4.30 -0.74 5.40
CA MET A 53 3.93 0.62 5.04
C MET A 53 4.58 1.53 6.07
N GLY A 54 5.54 2.34 5.61
CA GLY A 54 6.37 3.20 6.45
C GLY A 54 5.60 3.75 7.63
N GLY A 55 6.16 3.55 8.84
CA GLY A 55 5.54 3.96 10.08
C GLY A 55 5.01 5.38 9.98
N VAL A 56 3.86 5.63 10.61
CA VAL A 56 3.32 6.97 10.77
C VAL A 56 4.51 7.90 11.02
N SER A 57 4.61 8.99 10.25
CA SER A 57 5.47 10.08 10.70
C SER A 57 4.85 10.56 11.99
N SER A 58 5.23 9.94 13.11
CA SER A 58 5.22 10.55 14.41
C SER A 58 6.20 11.69 14.27
N THR A 59 5.80 12.77 13.61
CA THR A 59 6.40 14.06 13.86
C THR A 59 6.27 14.20 15.36
N PRO A 60 7.34 14.09 16.16
CA PRO A 60 7.21 14.48 17.53
C PRO A 60 6.85 15.96 17.42
N THR A 61 5.64 16.31 17.85
CA THR A 61 5.15 17.67 17.93
C THR A 61 6.30 18.51 18.45
N ARG A 62 6.98 19.22 17.54
CA ARG A 62 8.11 20.07 17.86
C ARG A 62 7.47 21.21 18.61
N TRP A 63 7.55 21.10 19.92
CA TRP A 63 7.05 21.99 20.95
C TRP A 63 6.84 23.42 20.45
N LEU A 64 5.56 23.79 20.28
CA LEU A 64 5.10 25.17 20.20
C LEU A 64 5.19 25.89 21.57
N PHE A 65 6.28 25.65 22.32
CA PHE A 65 6.63 26.43 23.51
C PHE A 65 7.95 27.15 23.26
N ALA A 66 7.99 27.96 22.20
CA ALA A 66 8.85 29.14 22.20
C ALA A 66 8.09 30.28 22.92
N SER A 67 7.78 30.09 24.20
CA SER A 67 7.40 31.20 25.08
C SER A 67 8.68 31.99 25.35
N GLY A 68 8.97 32.91 24.43
CA GLY A 68 10.02 33.91 24.58
C GLY A 68 9.65 34.89 25.68
N THR A 69 10.08 34.61 26.91
CA THR A 69 10.36 35.65 27.91
C THR A 69 11.39 35.12 28.90
N ARG A 70 12.63 35.59 28.77
CA ARG A 70 13.61 35.79 29.85
C ARG A 70 14.80 36.56 29.28
N LEU A 71 14.75 37.88 29.35
CA LEU A 71 15.45 38.73 30.31
C LEU A 71 14.94 40.17 30.13
#